data_AF-A0A5C4J7H8-F1
#
_entry.id   AF-A0A5C4J7H8-F1
#
_cell.length_a   1.000
_cell.length_b   1.000
_cell.length_c   1.000
_cell.angle_alpha   90.00
_cell.angle_beta   90.00
_cell.angle_gamma   90.00
#
_symmetry.space_group_name_H-M   'P 1'
#
loop_
_entity.id
_entity.type
_entity.pdbx_description
1 polymer ?
#
loop_
_entity_poly.entity_id
_entity_poly.type
_entity_poly.pdbx_seq_one_letter_code
_entity_poly.pdbx_strand_id
1 'polypeptide(L)'
;MHPLPLRGFPVTELRRASAQAELLVVGSRGQCAIGSLLGSVSSGVAAHARCPVVIARPPLARRPEMPIVAGFDGSGPAREALGVAYQEAELHGAPLVVLRALPPEACSGEEEDSRVADLGRELERLGATHCQ
;
A
#
# COMPACT_ATOMS: atom_id res chain seq x y z
N MET A 1 -23.36 13.14 2.70
CA MET A 1 -22.85 12.14 1.75
C MET A 1 -24.05 11.35 1.23
N HIS A 2 -24.45 11.53 -0.03
CA HIS A 2 -25.58 10.79 -0.61
C HIS A 2 -25.02 9.63 -1.44
N PRO A 3 -25.36 8.36 -1.14
CA PRO A 3 -24.92 7.25 -1.96
C PRO A 3 -25.56 7.36 -3.35
N LEU A 4 -24.73 7.41 -4.39
CA LEU A 4 -25.17 7.38 -5.77
C LEU A 4 -24.99 5.96 -6.32
N PRO A 5 -26.06 5.16 -6.45
CA PRO A 5 -25.96 3.86 -7.06
C PRO A 5 -25.58 4.01 -8.55
N LEU A 6 -24.45 3.44 -8.93
CA LEU A 6 -24.02 3.35 -10.33
C LEU A 6 -24.41 1.97 -10.89
N ARG A 7 -24.87 1.94 -12.15
CA ARG A 7 -25.17 0.70 -12.87
C ARG A 7 -23.95 0.30 -13.71
N GLY A 8 -23.43 -0.91 -13.52
CA GLY A 8 -22.32 -1.43 -14.30
C GLY A 8 -21.59 -2.59 -13.60
N PHE A 9 -20.51 -3.06 -14.21
CA PHE A 9 -19.64 -4.06 -13.58
C PHE A 9 -18.75 -3.39 -12.54
N PRO A 10 -18.70 -3.87 -11.28
CA PRO A 10 -18.01 -3.16 -10.19
C PRO A 10 -16.56 -2.80 -10.48
N VAL A 11 -15.76 -3.72 -11.01
CA VAL A 11 -14.35 -3.46 -11.35
C VAL A 11 -14.23 -2.37 -12.42
N THR A 12 -15.12 -2.36 -13.40
CA THR A 12 -15.10 -1.37 -14.50
C THR A 12 -15.41 0.02 -13.98
N GLU A 13 -16.47 0.15 -13.18
CA GLU A 13 -16.91 1.45 -12.67
C GLU A 13 -15.95 2.00 -11.60
N LEU A 14 -15.43 1.14 -10.72
CA LEU A 14 -14.42 1.56 -9.73
C LEU A 14 -13.10 1.97 -10.39
N ARG A 15 -12.67 1.28 -11.46
CA ARG A 15 -11.50 1.71 -12.25
C ARG A 15 -11.73 3.06 -12.92
N ARG A 16 -12.93 3.32 -13.46
CA ARG A 16 -13.27 4.62 -14.03
C ARG A 16 -13.21 5.72 -12.97
N ALA A 17 -13.83 5.49 -11.81
CA ALA A 17 -13.81 6.42 -10.69
C ALA A 17 -12.38 6.69 -10.17
N SER A 18 -11.51 5.66 -10.18
CA SER A 18 -10.11 5.80 -9.73
C SER A 18 -9.30 6.82 -10.54
N ALA A 19 -9.73 7.17 -11.76
CA ALA A 19 -9.07 8.19 -12.58
C ALA A 19 -9.15 9.60 -11.99
N GLN A 20 -10.10 9.83 -11.07
CA GLN A 20 -10.36 11.12 -10.44
C GLN A 20 -10.28 11.05 -8.90
N ALA A 21 -9.84 9.91 -8.35
CA ALA A 21 -9.73 9.70 -6.91
C ALA A 21 -8.26 9.72 -6.49
N GLU A 22 -7.97 10.37 -5.37
CA GLU A 22 -6.64 10.30 -4.75
C GLU A 22 -6.39 8.94 -4.08
N LEU A 23 -7.45 8.28 -3.61
CA LEU A 23 -7.39 6.97 -2.95
C LEU A 23 -8.68 6.19 -3.21
N LEU A 24 -8.57 4.92 -3.57
CA LEU A 24 -9.72 4.02 -3.69
C LEU A 24 -9.75 3.01 -2.53
N VAL A 25 -10.82 3.04 -1.73
CA VAL A 25 -11.00 2.10 -0.62
C VAL A 25 -12.03 1.04 -1.01
N VAL A 26 -11.66 -0.23 -0.88
CA VAL A 26 -12.56 -1.38 -1.10
C VAL A 26 -12.48 -2.37 0.05
N GLY A 27 -13.56 -3.09 0.31
CA GLY A 27 -13.53 -4.24 1.21
C GLY A 27 -12.65 -5.36 0.64
N SER A 28 -12.08 -6.19 1.52
CA SER A 28 -11.30 -7.38 1.15
C SER A 28 -12.13 -8.51 0.54
N ARG A 29 -13.42 -8.60 0.87
CA ARG A 29 -14.35 -9.66 0.42
C ARG A 29 -15.76 -9.11 0.23
N GLY A 30 -16.51 -9.72 -0.68
CA GLY A 30 -17.94 -9.47 -0.88
C GLY A 30 -18.82 -10.46 -0.12
N GLN A 31 -20.14 -10.29 -0.22
CA GLN A 31 -21.13 -11.12 0.50
C GLN A 31 -21.16 -12.60 0.09
N CYS A 32 -20.54 -12.97 -1.04
CA CYS A 32 -20.49 -14.35 -1.57
C CYS A 32 -19.09 -14.98 -1.56
N ALA A 33 -18.16 -14.48 -0.74
CA ALA A 33 -16.78 -14.97 -0.74
C ALA A 33 -16.67 -16.33 -0.01
N ILE A 34 -16.53 -17.40 -0.79
CA ILE A 34 -16.16 -18.74 -0.31
C ILE A 34 -14.63 -18.88 -0.40
N GLY A 35 -13.96 -19.11 0.72
CA GLY A 35 -12.58 -19.66 0.77
C GLY A 35 -11.40 -18.80 0.25
N SER A 36 -11.59 -17.58 -0.27
CA SER A 36 -10.49 -16.75 -0.79
C SER A 36 -10.03 -15.63 0.16
N LEU A 37 -8.71 -15.34 0.17
CA LEU A 37 -8.10 -14.21 0.88
C LEU A 37 -8.61 -12.86 0.36
N LEU A 38 -8.85 -12.75 -0.96
CA LEU A 38 -9.34 -11.55 -1.65
C LEU A 38 -10.56 -11.86 -2.53
N GLY A 39 -11.51 -10.93 -2.58
CA GLY A 39 -12.64 -10.96 -3.51
C GLY A 39 -12.25 -10.55 -4.94
N SER A 40 -13.05 -10.96 -5.93
CA SER A 40 -12.85 -10.65 -7.36
C SER A 40 -12.80 -9.15 -7.64
N VAL A 41 -13.62 -8.35 -6.94
CA VAL A 41 -13.62 -6.89 -7.07
C VAL A 41 -12.30 -6.31 -6.55
N SER A 42 -11.89 -6.68 -5.33
CA SER A 42 -10.69 -6.16 -4.68
C SER A 42 -9.42 -6.49 -5.47
N SER A 43 -9.29 -7.72 -5.95
CA SER A 43 -8.19 -8.13 -6.83
C SER A 43 -8.23 -7.40 -8.18
N GLY A 44 -9.41 -7.31 -8.79
CA GLY A 44 -9.57 -6.63 -10.07
C GLY A 44 -9.23 -5.14 -10.03
N VAL A 45 -9.61 -4.43 -8.96
CA VAL A 45 -9.27 -3.00 -8.82
C VAL A 45 -7.80 -2.81 -8.43
N ALA A 46 -7.24 -3.63 -7.54
CA ALA A 46 -5.83 -3.52 -7.16
C ALA A 46 -4.89 -3.67 -8.38
N ALA A 47 -5.26 -4.50 -9.35
CA ALA A 47 -4.47 -4.70 -10.56
C ALA A 47 -4.66 -3.60 -11.63
N HIS A 48 -5.73 -2.80 -11.59
CA HIS A 48 -6.09 -1.94 -12.74
C HIS A 48 -6.55 -0.51 -12.39
N ALA A 49 -6.63 -0.16 -11.11
CA ALA A 49 -6.93 1.21 -10.68
C ALA A 49 -5.84 2.18 -11.14
N ARG A 50 -6.23 3.47 -11.26
CA ARG A 50 -5.33 4.57 -11.66
C ARG A 50 -4.85 5.40 -10.47
N CYS A 51 -5.15 4.95 -9.26
CA CYS A 51 -4.73 5.57 -8.00
C CYS A 51 -4.43 4.47 -6.96
N PRO A 52 -3.76 4.81 -5.85
CA PRO A 52 -3.54 3.88 -4.75
C PRO A 52 -4.85 3.21 -4.27
N VAL A 53 -4.75 1.93 -3.94
CA VAL A 53 -5.91 1.12 -3.49
C VAL A 53 -5.68 0.61 -2.07
N VAL A 54 -6.62 0.93 -1.18
CA VAL A 54 -6.68 0.35 0.16
C VAL A 54 -7.68 -0.79 0.17
N ILE A 55 -7.20 -1.98 0.53
CA ILE A 55 -8.04 -3.15 0.76
C ILE A 55 -8.30 -3.29 2.25
N ALA A 56 -9.48 -2.86 2.69
CA ALA A 56 -9.88 -2.93 4.08
C ALA A 56 -10.31 -4.35 4.48
N ARG A 57 -9.67 -4.89 5.53
CA ARG A 57 -10.09 -6.12 6.20
C ARG A 57 -10.87 -5.78 7.47
N PRO A 58 -11.77 -6.66 7.95
CA PRO A 58 -12.36 -6.51 9.28
C PRO A 58 -11.24 -6.25 10.30
N PRO A 59 -11.46 -5.32 11.24
CA PRO A 59 -10.41 -4.94 12.18
C PRO A 59 -9.99 -6.16 13.01
N LEU A 60 -8.72 -6.54 12.89
CA LEU A 60 -8.00 -7.18 13.99
C LEU A 60 -7.79 -6.07 15.02
N ALA A 61 -7.91 -6.37 16.32
CA ALA A 61 -7.79 -5.37 17.39
C ALA A 61 -6.57 -4.45 17.13
N ARG A 62 -6.83 -3.19 16.73
CA ARG A 62 -5.76 -2.23 16.43
C ARG A 62 -5.06 -1.91 17.74
N ARG A 63 -3.76 -2.13 17.75
CA ARG A 63 -2.83 -1.65 18.76
C ARG A 63 -2.16 -0.38 18.23
N PRO A 64 -2.34 0.78 18.86
CA PRO A 64 -1.76 2.05 18.41
C PRO A 64 -0.24 1.99 18.19
N GLU A 65 0.44 1.10 18.92
CA GLU A 65 1.87 0.86 18.84
C GLU A 65 2.33 0.00 17.64
N MET A 66 1.41 -0.48 16.78
CA MET A 66 1.81 -1.29 15.63
C MET A 66 2.35 -0.43 14.49
N PRO A 67 3.51 -0.80 13.91
CA PRO A 67 4.11 -0.03 12.83
C PRO A 67 3.29 -0.11 11.55
N ILE A 68 3.39 0.94 10.73
CA ILE A 68 3.07 0.87 9.31
C ILE A 68 4.26 0.21 8.60
N VAL A 69 3.99 -0.82 7.80
CA VAL A 69 5.03 -1.58 7.10
C VAL A 69 4.94 -1.34 5.60
N ALA A 70 6.03 -0.90 4.99
CA ALA A 70 6.16 -0.70 3.55
C ALA A 70 7.10 -1.75 2.95
N GLY A 71 6.63 -2.50 1.95
CA GLY A 71 7.50 -3.32 1.11
C GLY A 71 8.23 -2.45 0.09
N PHE A 72 9.55 -2.54 0.00
CA PHE A 72 10.35 -1.73 -0.89
C PHE A 72 11.38 -2.56 -1.65
N ASP A 73 11.16 -2.71 -2.96
CA ASP A 73 12.08 -3.41 -3.87
C ASP A 73 12.93 -2.44 -4.72
N GLY A 74 12.70 -1.13 -4.61
CA GLY A 74 13.40 -0.08 -5.38
C GLY A 74 12.73 0.28 -6.71
N SER A 75 11.64 -0.39 -7.08
CA SER A 75 10.86 -0.06 -8.26
C SER A 75 10.14 1.29 -8.12
N GLY A 76 9.74 1.88 -9.25
CA GLY A 76 8.91 3.09 -9.28
C GLY A 76 7.63 2.94 -8.43
N PRO A 77 6.82 1.88 -8.63
CA PRO A 77 5.63 1.62 -7.81
C PRO A 77 5.93 1.45 -6.33
N ALA A 78 7.05 0.81 -5.95
CA ALA A 78 7.42 0.69 -4.54
C ALA A 78 7.79 2.03 -3.90
N ARG A 79 8.37 2.97 -4.65
CA ARG A 79 8.62 4.34 -4.20
C ARG A 79 7.31 5.10 -3.96
N GLU A 80 6.33 4.96 -4.84
CA GLU A 80 5.00 5.55 -4.64
C GLU A 80 4.31 4.96 -3.40
N ALA A 81 4.38 3.64 -3.23
CA ALA A 81 3.85 2.95 -2.06
C ALA A 81 4.54 3.39 -0.75
N LEU A 82 5.85 3.63 -0.77
CA LEU A 82 6.60 4.15 0.38
C LEU A 82 6.11 5.56 0.77
N GLY A 83 5.83 6.43 -0.20
CA GLY A 83 5.26 7.75 0.05
C GLY A 83 3.89 7.68 0.75
N VAL A 84 3.00 6.79 0.29
CA VAL A 84 1.70 6.55 0.94
C VAL A 84 1.89 6.01 2.36
N ALA A 85 2.79 5.04 2.55
CA ALA A 85 3.06 4.46 3.86
C ALA A 85 3.62 5.49 4.86
N TYR A 86 4.48 6.40 4.40
CA TYR A 86 5.00 7.50 5.21
C TYR A 86 3.89 8.45 5.64
N GLN A 87 3.03 8.87 4.72
CA GLN A 87 1.88 9.73 5.04
C GLN A 87 0.95 9.07 6.06
N GLU A 88 0.66 7.78 5.89
CA GLU A 88 -0.16 7.02 6.85
C GLU A 88 0.51 6.89 8.23
N ALA A 89 1.82 6.67 8.27
CA ALA A 89 2.58 6.63 9.52
C ALA A 89 2.52 7.96 10.28
N GLU A 90 2.72 9.08 9.58
CA GLU A 90 2.61 10.44 10.13
C GLU A 90 1.19 10.73 10.63
N LEU A 91 0.16 10.44 9.81
CA LEU A 91 -1.24 10.64 10.17
C LEU A 91 -1.65 9.87 11.43
N HIS A 92 -1.04 8.70 11.65
CA HIS A 92 -1.35 7.82 12.76
C HIS A 92 -0.37 7.93 13.94
N GLY A 93 0.71 8.71 13.83
CA GLY A 93 1.79 8.74 14.82
C GLY A 93 2.42 7.36 15.07
N ALA A 94 2.46 6.51 14.04
CA ALA A 94 2.92 5.13 14.12
C ALA A 94 4.35 5.01 13.56
N PRO A 95 5.20 4.10 14.07
CA PRO A 95 6.51 3.85 13.48
C PRO A 95 6.38 3.37 12.03
N LEU A 96 7.25 3.83 11.13
CA LEU A 96 7.37 3.32 9.76
C LEU A 96 8.50 2.29 9.68
N VAL A 97 8.18 1.08 9.26
CA VAL A 97 9.15 0.02 8.99
C VAL A 97 9.18 -0.25 7.49
N VAL A 98 10.35 -0.08 6.87
CA VAL A 98 10.56 -0.42 5.45
C VAL A 98 11.22 -1.80 5.35
N LEU A 99 10.57 -2.73 4.67
CA LEU A 99 11.05 -4.09 4.47
C LEU A 99 11.42 -4.33 3.01
N ARG A 100 12.61 -4.87 2.79
CA ARG A 100 13.05 -5.39 1.50
C ARG A 100 13.26 -6.89 1.60
N ALA A 101 12.60 -7.65 0.74
CA ALA A 101 12.87 -9.07 0.59
C ALA A 101 13.90 -9.26 -0.52
N LEU A 102 14.97 -10.00 -0.22
CA LEU A 102 16.02 -10.33 -1.18
C LEU A 102 16.02 -11.84 -1.43
N PRO A 103 16.32 -12.28 -2.66
CA PRO A 103 16.58 -13.69 -2.89
C PRO A 103 17.87 -14.10 -2.16
N PRO A 104 17.98 -15.35 -1.69
CA PRO A 104 19.07 -15.81 -0.82
C PRO A 104 20.46 -15.64 -1.46
N GLU A 105 20.55 -15.66 -2.79
CA GLU A 105 21.77 -15.43 -3.56
C GLU A 105 22.28 -13.98 -3.59
N ALA A 106 21.47 -12.99 -3.17
CA ALA A 106 21.82 -11.56 -3.24
C ALA A 106 22.43 -10.99 -1.93
N CYS A 107 22.68 -11.82 -0.92
CA CYS A 107 23.21 -11.42 0.40
C CYS A 107 24.76 -11.35 0.44
N SER A 108 25.40 -10.85 -0.61
CA SER A 108 26.84 -10.52 -0.58
C SER A 108 27.02 -9.09 -0.07
N GLY A 109 27.82 -8.90 0.99
CA GLY A 109 27.76 -7.72 1.87
C GLY A 109 28.03 -6.34 1.25
N GLU A 110 28.71 -6.23 0.09
CA GLU A 110 28.98 -4.92 -0.54
C GLU A 110 27.74 -4.29 -1.20
N GLU A 111 26.77 -5.10 -1.62
CA GLU A 111 25.54 -4.61 -2.24
C GLU A 111 24.51 -4.14 -1.21
N GLU A 112 24.63 -4.57 0.04
CA GLU A 112 23.67 -4.29 1.11
C GLU A 112 23.77 -2.82 1.58
N ASP A 113 24.99 -2.31 1.78
CA ASP A 113 25.25 -0.93 2.19
C ASP A 113 24.79 0.09 1.12
N SER A 114 25.02 -0.17 -0.16
CA SER A 114 24.55 0.71 -1.25
C SER A 114 23.02 0.80 -1.29
N ARG A 115 22.33 -0.32 -1.03
CA ARG A 115 20.85 -0.39 -1.03
C ARG A 115 20.24 0.32 0.16
N VAL A 116 20.88 0.24 1.33
CA VAL A 116 20.50 1.02 2.52
C VAL A 116 20.69 2.52 2.24
N ALA A 117 21.79 2.91 1.58
CA ALA A 117 22.01 4.30 1.19
C ALA A 117 20.98 4.82 0.15
N ASP A 118 20.59 3.99 -0.82
CA ASP A 118 19.50 4.32 -1.76
C ASP A 118 18.17 4.56 -1.04
N LEU A 119 17.82 3.69 -0.09
CA LEU A 119 16.61 3.86 0.71
C LEU A 119 16.67 5.11 1.59
N GLY A 120 17.83 5.41 2.19
CA GLY A 120 18.05 6.64 2.94
C GLY A 120 17.75 7.88 2.09
N ARG A 121 18.26 7.94 0.86
CA ARG A 121 17.98 9.05 -0.08
C ARG A 121 16.50 9.19 -0.42
N GLU A 122 15.78 8.07 -0.56
CA GLU A 122 14.33 8.10 -0.83
C GLU A 122 13.52 8.59 0.37
N LEU A 123 13.87 8.15 1.58
CA LEU A 123 13.24 8.63 2.80
C LEU A 123 13.53 10.12 3.03
N GLU A 124 14.76 10.57 2.76
CA GLU A 124 15.12 11.99 2.77
C GLU A 124 14.29 12.81 1.77
N ARG A 125 14.07 12.29 0.54
CA ARG A 125 13.19 12.91 -0.46
C ARG A 125 11.75 13.06 0.01
N LEU A 126 11.26 12.14 0.83
CA LEU A 126 9.92 12.19 1.40
C LEU A 126 9.81 13.15 2.60
N GLY A 127 10.93 13.75 3.04
CA GLY A 127 10.97 14.63 4.20
C GLY A 127 11.07 13.89 5.53
N ALA A 128 11.40 12.59 5.51
CA ALA A 128 11.60 11.79 6.71
C ALA A 128 12.94 12.13 7.39
N THR A 129 13.07 13.34 7.96
CA THR A 129 14.28 13.75 8.70
C THR A 129 14.38 13.17 10.11
N HIS A 130 13.37 12.42 10.58
CA HIS A 130 13.39 11.74 11.86
C HIS A 130 12.35 10.61 11.88
N CYS A 131 12.75 9.39 11.53
CA CYS A 131 12.07 8.19 12.00
C CYS A 131 13.06 7.49 12.94
N GLN A 132 12.79 7.55 14.24
CA GLN A 132 13.48 6.74 15.26
C GLN A 132 13.01 5.29 15.18
#